data_AF-A0AAV5HX77-F1
#
_entry.id   AF-A0AAV5HX77-F1
#
_cell.length_a   1.000
_cell.length_b   1.000
_cell.length_c   1.000
_cell.angle_alpha   90.00
_cell.angle_beta   90.00
_cell.angle_gamma   90.00
#
_symmetry.space_group_name_H-M   'P 1'
#
loop_
_entity.id
_entity.type
_entity.pdbx_description
1 polymer ?
#
loop_
_entity_poly.entity_id
_entity_poly.type
_entity_poly.pdbx_seq_one_letter_code
_entity_poly.pdbx_strand_id
1 'polypeptide(L)'
;MADTTASKPQTSDKKERLNGGHKLGAGGEGGGDGSGVEDEECDVEAWSTLSKAFKQVQVVLDQNRDLIQKVNENHRSKIPDNLVKNVALIGEIN
;
A
#
# COMPACT_ATOMS: atom_id res chain seq x y z
N MET A 1 -52.15 -5.95 -2.29
CA MET A 1 -51.73 -6.41 -0.95
C MET A 1 -50.54 -7.32 -1.18
N ALA A 2 -49.38 -6.98 -0.60
CA ALA A 2 -48.08 -7.45 -1.04
C ALA A 2 -47.72 -8.83 -0.47
N ASP A 3 -47.34 -9.76 -1.35
CA ASP A 3 -46.64 -10.99 -1.02
C ASP A 3 -45.30 -10.67 -0.34
N THR A 4 -45.20 -10.98 0.95
CA THR A 4 -43.96 -10.85 1.72
C THR A 4 -43.23 -12.20 1.67
N THR A 5 -42.24 -12.28 0.80
CA THR A 5 -41.29 -13.39 0.72
C THR A 5 -40.32 -13.31 1.90
N ALA A 6 -40.40 -14.28 2.81
CA ALA A 6 -39.46 -14.44 3.91
C ALA A 6 -38.13 -15.01 3.38
N SER A 7 -37.13 -14.14 3.23
CA SER A 7 -35.77 -14.51 2.87
C SER A 7 -34.96 -14.83 4.14
N LYS A 8 -34.50 -16.08 4.27
CA LYS A 8 -33.59 -16.55 5.34
C LYS A 8 -32.17 -16.02 5.10
N PRO A 9 -31.49 -15.40 6.08
CA PRO A 9 -30.07 -15.13 5.96
C PRO A 9 -29.24 -16.39 6.22
N GLN A 10 -28.34 -16.68 5.29
CA GLN A 10 -27.35 -17.74 5.34
C GLN A 10 -26.30 -17.47 6.44
N THR A 11 -26.02 -18.49 7.24
CA THR A 11 -24.93 -18.48 8.23
C THR A 11 -23.58 -18.64 7.53
N SER A 12 -22.61 -17.81 7.89
CA SER A 12 -21.25 -17.83 7.33
C SER A 12 -20.36 -18.82 8.10
N ASP A 13 -19.91 -19.87 7.43
CA ASP A 13 -18.94 -20.82 7.97
C ASP A 13 -17.54 -20.20 8.07
N LYS A 14 -17.03 -20.14 9.31
CA LYS A 14 -15.71 -19.65 9.68
C LYS A 14 -14.66 -20.71 9.33
N LYS A 15 -13.89 -20.49 8.25
CA LYS A 15 -12.77 -21.36 7.85
C LYS A 15 -11.53 -21.04 8.68
N GLU A 16 -11.34 -21.77 9.78
CA GLU A 16 -10.08 -21.77 10.53
C GLU A 16 -9.01 -22.54 9.76
N ARG A 17 -7.94 -21.86 9.33
CA ARG A 17 -6.77 -22.49 8.71
C ARG A 17 -5.76 -22.80 9.82
N LEU A 18 -5.62 -24.09 10.09
CA LEU A 18 -4.64 -24.65 11.01
C LEU A 18 -3.21 -24.30 10.56
N ASN A 19 -2.43 -23.79 11.51
CA ASN A 19 -1.01 -23.53 11.42
C ASN A 19 -0.26 -24.87 11.62
N GLY A 20 0.32 -25.42 10.54
CA GLY A 20 1.06 -26.68 10.53
C GLY A 20 2.56 -26.44 10.32
N GLY A 21 3.35 -26.87 11.30
CA GLY A 21 4.76 -26.52 11.50
C GLY A 21 5.72 -26.77 10.34
N HIS A 22 6.65 -25.82 10.17
CA HIS A 22 7.88 -26.05 9.40
C HIS A 22 8.80 -26.96 10.23
N LYS A 23 8.91 -28.22 9.79
CA LYS A 23 9.86 -29.19 10.31
C LYS A 23 11.20 -29.00 9.60
N LEU A 24 12.19 -28.46 10.31
CA LEU A 24 13.59 -28.48 9.89
C LEU A 24 14.10 -29.92 10.00
N GLY A 25 14.61 -30.47 8.91
CA GLY A 25 15.18 -31.81 8.83
C GLY A 25 16.36 -31.82 7.85
N ALA A 26 17.51 -32.23 8.35
CA ALA A 26 18.83 -32.14 7.74
C ALA A 26 19.10 -33.16 6.61
N GLY A 27 20.06 -32.84 5.74
CA GLY A 27 20.89 -33.82 5.01
C GLY A 27 20.75 -33.81 3.50
N GLY A 28 21.82 -33.43 2.79
CA GLY A 28 21.94 -33.62 1.34
C GLY A 28 23.19 -32.97 0.75
N GLU A 29 24.35 -33.61 0.87
CA GLU A 29 25.51 -33.37 0.02
C GLU A 29 25.19 -33.82 -1.43
N GLY A 30 25.50 -32.98 -2.41
CA GLY A 30 25.34 -33.35 -3.82
C GLY A 30 25.82 -32.28 -4.79
N GLY A 31 27.07 -32.45 -5.27
CA GLY A 31 27.53 -32.26 -6.65
C GLY A 31 27.24 -30.94 -7.37
N GLY A 32 28.31 -30.19 -7.66
CA GLY A 32 28.24 -28.96 -8.43
C GLY A 32 27.91 -29.13 -9.92
N ASP A 33 27.22 -28.13 -10.46
CA ASP A 33 27.32 -27.68 -11.84
C ASP A 33 27.39 -26.15 -11.81
N GLY A 34 28.58 -25.63 -12.09
CA GLY A 34 28.88 -24.20 -12.06
C GLY A 34 28.36 -23.51 -13.31
N SER A 35 27.06 -23.28 -13.38
CA SER A 35 26.52 -22.16 -14.15
C SER A 35 26.67 -20.92 -13.30
N GLY A 36 27.83 -20.27 -13.40
CA GLY A 36 28.09 -18.94 -12.84
C GLY A 36 27.16 -17.91 -13.50
N VAL A 37 25.90 -17.89 -13.07
CA VAL A 37 25.26 -16.61 -12.78
C VAL A 37 26.13 -16.06 -11.66
N GLU A 38 26.91 -15.04 -11.99
CA GLU A 38 27.45 -14.15 -10.97
C GLU A 38 26.23 -13.79 -10.11
N ASP A 39 26.16 -14.39 -8.92
CA ASP A 39 25.27 -13.94 -7.86
C ASP A 39 25.74 -12.52 -7.61
N GLU A 40 25.18 -11.59 -8.37
CA GLU A 40 25.19 -10.17 -8.10
C GLU A 40 24.58 -10.13 -6.70
N GLU A 41 25.44 -10.09 -5.69
CA GLU A 41 25.08 -10.08 -4.28
C GLU A 41 24.24 -8.83 -4.10
N CYS A 42 22.93 -9.00 -4.31
CA CYS A 42 21.98 -7.92 -4.32
C CYS A 42 22.01 -7.38 -2.92
N ASP A 43 22.61 -6.20 -2.76
CA ASP A 43 22.77 -5.57 -1.48
C ASP A 43 21.37 -5.33 -0.89
N VAL A 44 20.97 -6.25 -0.01
CA VAL A 44 19.66 -6.27 0.63
C VAL A 44 19.48 -4.99 1.45
N GLU A 45 20.55 -4.42 1.98
CA GLU A 45 20.54 -3.17 2.72
C GLU A 45 20.31 -1.98 1.79
N ALA A 46 21.00 -1.92 0.65
CA ALA A 46 20.76 -0.90 -0.38
C ALA A 46 19.32 -0.95 -0.90
N TRP A 47 18.80 -2.14 -1.22
CA TRP A 47 17.41 -2.31 -1.67
C TRP A 47 16.38 -1.92 -0.60
N SER A 48 16.63 -2.30 0.66
CA SER A 48 15.80 -1.91 1.80
C SER A 48 15.75 -0.40 1.98
N THR A 49 16.90 0.26 1.88
CA THR A 49 17.02 1.72 2.00
C THR A 49 16.30 2.43 0.86
N LEU A 50 16.52 2.00 -0.38
CA LEU A 50 15.82 2.52 -1.55
C LEU A 50 14.30 2.36 -1.43
N SER A 51 13.83 1.17 -1.03
CA SER A 51 12.40 0.90 -0.86
C SER A 51 11.76 1.80 0.20
N LYS A 52 12.46 2.06 1.32
CA LYS A 52 12.00 2.98 2.36
C LYS A 52 11.93 4.42 1.85
N ALA A 53 12.98 4.89 1.19
CA ALA A 53 13.02 6.24 0.61
C ALA A 53 11.90 6.43 -0.42
N PHE A 54 11.66 5.42 -1.28
CA PHE A 54 10.58 5.47 -2.26
C PHE A 54 9.21 5.57 -1.59
N LYS A 55 8.94 4.77 -0.56
CA LYS A 55 7.68 4.86 0.21
C LYS A 55 7.48 6.23 0.86
N GLN A 56 8.54 6.84 1.38
CA GLN A 56 8.46 8.18 1.96
C GLN A 56 8.11 9.23 0.90
N VAL A 57 8.76 9.18 -0.25
CA VAL A 57 8.44 10.07 -1.39
C VAL A 57 7.01 9.86 -1.86
N GLN A 58 6.53 8.62 -1.94
CA GLN A 58 5.13 8.33 -2.28
C GLN A 58 4.16 9.01 -1.32
N VAL A 59 4.40 8.93 0.00
CA VAL A 59 3.54 9.59 1.00
C VAL A 59 3.48 11.09 0.79
N VAL A 60 4.61 11.74 0.56
CA VAL A 60 4.66 13.21 0.33
C VAL A 60 3.94 13.58 -0.97
N LEU A 61 4.14 12.81 -2.04
CA LEU A 61 3.47 13.06 -3.32
C LEU A 61 1.96 12.88 -3.24
N ASP A 62 1.49 11.86 -2.51
CA ASP A 62 0.05 11.63 -2.29
C ASP A 62 -0.56 12.80 -1.50
N GLN A 63 0.13 13.28 -0.45
CA GLN A 63 -0.29 14.46 0.31
C GLN A 63 -0.35 15.72 -0.58
N ASN A 64 0.69 15.97 -1.38
CA ASN A 64 0.73 17.11 -2.30
C ASN A 64 -0.39 17.05 -3.33
N ARG A 65 -0.71 15.85 -3.84
CA ARG A 65 -1.82 15.63 -4.78
C ARG A 65 -3.16 16.05 -4.16
N ASP A 66 -3.42 15.64 -2.93
CA ASP A 66 -4.66 15.96 -2.22
C ASP A 66 -4.76 17.46 -1.90
N LEU A 67 -3.66 18.10 -1.49
CA LEU A 67 -3.61 19.54 -1.25
C LEU A 67 -3.90 20.34 -2.52
N ILE A 68 -3.27 19.98 -3.64
CA ILE A 68 -3.51 20.60 -4.94
C ILE A 68 -4.97 20.44 -5.36
N GLN A 69 -5.56 19.26 -5.14
CA GLN A 69 -6.97 19.02 -5.45
C GLN A 69 -7.89 19.95 -4.64
N LYS A 70 -7.66 20.08 -3.33
CA LYS A 70 -8.42 21.00 -2.47
C LYS A 70 -8.27 22.46 -2.90
N VAL A 71 -7.04 22.89 -3.22
CA VAL A 71 -6.78 24.25 -3.72
C VAL A 71 -7.57 24.53 -5.00
N ASN A 72 -7.60 23.55 -5.91
CA ASN A 72 -8.35 23.64 -7.17
C ASN A 72 -9.86 23.67 -6.96
N GLU A 73 -10.39 22.86 -6.05
CA GLU A 73 -11.81 22.84 -5.69
C GLU A 73 -12.24 24.18 -5.08
N ASN A 74 -11.45 24.71 -4.16
CA ASN A 74 -11.66 26.03 -3.58
C ASN A 74 -11.70 27.10 -4.67
N HIS A 75 -10.77 27.06 -5.64
CA HIS A 75 -10.72 28.01 -6.76
C HIS A 75 -11.98 27.93 -7.65
N ARG A 76 -12.45 26.71 -7.94
CA ARG A 76 -13.66 26.48 -8.73
C ARG A 76 -14.94 26.90 -8.00
N SER A 77 -14.98 26.76 -6.68
CA SER A 77 -16.14 27.15 -5.87
C SER A 77 -16.41 28.66 -5.91
N LYS A 78 -15.38 29.49 -6.14
CA LYS A 78 -15.41 30.95 -6.12
C LYS A 78 -15.95 31.56 -4.81
N ILE A 79 -15.98 30.78 -3.73
CA ILE A 79 -16.35 31.25 -2.41
C ILE A 79 -15.15 31.99 -1.82
N PRO A 80 -15.27 33.30 -1.50
CA PRO A 80 -14.14 34.10 -1.01
C PRO A 80 -13.41 33.45 0.18
N ASP A 81 -14.15 32.92 1.15
CA ASP A 81 -13.59 32.27 2.33
C ASP A 81 -12.75 31.03 1.99
N ASN A 82 -13.11 30.29 0.94
CA ASN A 82 -12.35 29.12 0.50
C ASN A 82 -11.09 29.51 -0.26
N LEU A 83 -11.10 30.64 -0.97
CA LEU A 83 -9.90 31.17 -1.63
C LEU A 83 -8.85 31.60 -0.61
N VAL A 84 -9.26 32.17 0.53
CA VAL A 84 -8.32 32.53 1.61
C VAL A 84 -7.63 31.28 2.17
N LYS A 85 -8.33 30.15 2.28
CA LYS A 85 -7.75 28.86 2.73
C LYS A 85 -6.67 28.33 1.77
N ASN A 86 -6.71 28.71 0.49
CA ASN A 86 -5.66 28.29 -0.45
C ASN A 86 -4.28 28.80 -0.06
N VAL A 87 -4.17 29.95 0.62
CA VAL A 87 -2.87 30.47 1.08
C VAL A 87 -2.21 29.49 2.06
N ALA A 88 -2.97 28.97 3.02
CA ALA A 88 -2.47 27.98 3.97
C ALA A 88 -2.17 26.65 3.27
N LEU A 89 -3.10 26.15 2.46
CA LEU A 89 -2.95 24.86 1.75
C LEU A 89 -1.74 24.85 0.79
N ILE A 90 -1.47 25.97 0.10
CA ILE A 90 -0.29 26.10 -0.76
C ILE A 90 0.99 26.09 0.06
N GLY A 91 0.98 26.70 1.25
CA GLY A 91 2.12 26.64 2.18
C GLY A 91 2.40 25.24 2.75
N GLU A 92 1.42 24.33 2.69
CA GLU A 92 1.57 22.93 3.11
C GLU A 92 2.14 22.02 2.01
N ILE A 93 2.17 22.46 0.75
CA ILE A 93 2.75 21.71 -0.36
C ILE A 93 4.28 21.81 -0.30
N ASN A 94 4.99 20.67 -0.17
CA ASN A 94 6.46 20.58 -0.12
C ASN A 94 7.03 19.60 -1.15
#